data_AF-A0A7I7T1Y3-F1
#
_entry.id   AF-A0A7I7T1Y3-F1
#
_cell.length_a   1.000
_cell.length_b   1.000
_cell.length_c   1.000
_cell.angle_alpha   90.00
_cell.angle_beta   90.00
_cell.angle_gamma   90.00
#
_symmetry.space_group_name_H-M   'P 1'
#
loop_
_entity.id
_entity.type
_entity.pdbx_description
1 polymer ?
#
loop_
_entity_poly.entity_id
_entity_poly.type
_entity_poly.pdbx_seq_one_letter_code
_entity_poly.pdbx_strand_id
1 'polypeptide(L)'
;MHIQRISAEAGLDDSVIGGPFCGPLLLPGATETNACGGYCHHVMVRTEPGWRSKQLRKVNLWFGKPPSVQRRAELQEKAEQA
;
A
#
# COMPACT_ATOMS: atom_id res chain seq x y z
N MET A 1 3.81 5.37 5.77
CA MET A 1 2.76 5.33 4.72
C MET A 1 1.93 6.59 4.86
N HIS A 2 1.70 7.29 3.74
CA HIS A 2 0.96 8.54 3.71
C HIS A 2 -0.28 8.34 2.83
N ILE A 3 -1.47 8.70 3.34
CA ILE A 3 -2.72 8.75 2.58
C ILE A 3 -2.93 10.21 2.20
N GLN A 4 -2.95 10.53 0.91
CA GLN A 4 -2.91 11.93 0.44
C GLN A 4 -4.30 12.58 0.40
N ARG A 5 -5.30 11.82 -0.04
CA ARG A 5 -6.69 12.25 -0.15
C ARG A 5 -7.57 11.12 0.34
N ILE A 6 -8.70 11.47 0.94
CA ILE A 6 -9.70 10.51 1.42
C ILE A 6 -11.02 10.77 0.67
N SER A 7 -11.61 9.71 0.16
CA SER A 7 -13.03 9.62 -0.17
C SER A 7 -13.72 8.74 0.88
N ALA A 8 -14.92 9.11 1.26
CA ALA A 8 -15.70 8.35 2.23
C ALA A 8 -17.15 8.24 1.75
N GLU A 9 -17.68 7.02 1.80
CA GLU A 9 -19.11 6.72 1.65
C GLU A 9 -19.59 6.20 3.00
N ALA A 10 -20.48 6.95 3.64
CA ALA A 10 -20.97 6.65 4.98
C ALA A 10 -22.38 6.05 4.92
N GLY A 11 -22.51 4.83 5.45
CA GLY A 11 -23.77 4.23 5.88
C GLY A 11 -24.02 4.47 7.37
N LEU A 12 -25.14 3.95 7.86
CA LEU A 12 -25.54 4.07 9.27
C LEU A 12 -24.60 3.28 10.20
N ASP A 13 -24.26 2.05 9.81
CA ASP A 13 -23.46 1.13 10.62
C ASP A 13 -22.14 0.73 9.96
N ASP A 14 -21.97 1.00 8.67
CA ASP A 14 -20.75 0.76 7.91
C ASP A 14 -20.31 2.01 7.14
N SER A 15 -19.00 2.16 6.95
CA SER A 15 -18.47 3.18 6.06
C SER A 15 -17.31 2.63 5.25
N VAL A 16 -17.24 3.05 4.00
CA VAL A 16 -16.15 2.73 3.09
C VAL A 16 -15.29 3.96 2.94
N ILE A 17 -14.05 3.86 3.38
CA ILE A 17 -13.04 4.92 3.32
C ILE A 17 -11.98 4.46 2.32
N GLY A 18 -11.63 5.32 1.36
CA GLY A 18 -10.64 4.99 0.36
C GLY A 18 -9.80 6.17 -0.06
N GLY A 19 -8.68 5.88 -0.72
CA GLY A 19 -7.83 6.94 -1.24
C GLY A 19 -6.46 6.49 -1.71
N PRO A 20 -5.76 7.35 -2.46
CA PRO A 20 -4.39 7.10 -2.87
C PRO A 20 -3.45 7.08 -1.65
N PHE A 21 -2.49 6.16 -1.68
CA PHE A 21 -1.40 6.11 -0.73
C PHE A 21 -0.04 6.07 -1.43
N CYS A 22 0.96 6.62 -0.75
CA CYS A 22 2.37 6.48 -1.09
C CYS A 22 3.14 6.19 0.19
N GLY A 23 4.12 5.29 0.15
CA GLY A 23 4.96 5.03 1.31
C GLY A 23 6.08 4.04 1.09
N PRO A 24 7.00 3.96 2.05
CA PRO A 24 8.05 2.96 2.04
C PRO A 24 7.45 1.56 2.29
N LEU A 25 8.01 0.57 1.61
CA LEU A 25 7.78 -0.84 1.80
C LEU A 25 9.13 -1.56 1.71
N LEU A 26 9.49 -2.30 2.76
CA LEU A 26 10.59 -3.24 2.68
C LEU A 26 10.08 -4.50 1.97
N LEU A 27 10.59 -4.76 0.77
CA LEU A 27 10.22 -5.94 0.01
C LEU A 27 10.94 -7.19 0.56
N PRO A 28 10.33 -8.38 0.46
CA PRO A 28 11.01 -9.62 0.82
C PRO A 28 12.36 -9.75 0.09
N GLY A 29 13.41 -10.04 0.85
CA GLY A 29 14.78 -10.20 0.36
C GLY A 29 15.47 -8.90 -0.07
N ALA A 30 14.91 -7.72 0.21
CA ALA A 30 15.61 -6.44 0.03
C ALA A 30 16.26 -5.99 1.34
N THR A 31 17.44 -5.35 1.24
CA THR A 31 18.14 -4.70 2.36
C THR A 31 17.76 -3.22 2.50
N GLU A 32 17.19 -2.64 1.44
CA GLU A 32 16.76 -1.25 1.39
C GLU A 32 15.24 -1.12 1.22
N THR A 33 14.70 -0.01 1.72
CA THR A 33 13.28 0.32 1.56
C THR A 33 12.99 0.72 0.11
N ASN A 34 11.83 0.26 -0.38
CA ASN A 34 11.32 0.63 -1.69
C ASN A 34 10.17 1.62 -1.56
N ALA A 35 10.07 2.59 -2.46
CA ALA A 35 8.86 3.39 -2.57
C ALA A 35 7.76 2.56 -3.25
N CYS A 36 6.53 2.65 -2.76
CA CYS A 36 5.37 2.08 -3.44
C CYS A 36 4.14 2.98 -3.27
N GLY A 37 3.17 2.77 -4.13
CA GLY A 37 1.89 3.47 -4.02
C GLY A 37 0.77 2.78 -4.76
N GLY A 38 -0.43 3.25 -4.49
CA GLY A 38 -1.66 2.70 -5.06
C GLY A 38 -2.87 3.16 -4.27
N TYR A 39 -3.88 2.30 -4.13
CA TYR A 39 -5.13 2.63 -3.46
C TYR A 39 -5.38 1.79 -2.23
N CYS A 40 -5.96 2.45 -1.23
CA CYS A 40 -6.47 1.83 -0.02
C CYS A 40 -8.00 1.79 -0.08
N HIS A 41 -8.58 0.66 0.32
CA HIS A 41 -10.01 0.48 0.57
C HIS A 41 -10.18 -0.06 1.99
N HIS A 42 -10.85 0.71 2.83
CA HIS A 42 -11.02 0.43 4.25
C HIS A 42 -12.51 0.42 4.58
N VAL A 43 -13.02 -0.75 4.95
CA VAL A 43 -14.35 -0.90 5.51
C VAL A 43 -14.25 -0.73 7.02
N MET A 44 -15.04 0.21 7.55
CA MET A 44 -15.21 0.42 8.97
C MET A 44 -16.63 0.06 9.38
N VAL A 45 -16.79 -0.41 10.62
CA VAL A 45 -18.10 -0.66 11.22
C VAL A 45 -18.25 0.11 12.52
N ARG A 46 -19.47 0.57 12.78
CA ARG A 46 -19.83 1.22 14.02
C ARG A 46 -19.98 0.18 15.12
N THR A 47 -19.23 0.34 16.19
CA THR A 47 -19.39 -0.43 17.43
C THR A 47 -19.79 0.53 18.55
N GLU A 48 -20.29 0.01 19.67
CA GLU A 48 -20.64 0.82 20.84
C GLU A 48 -19.53 1.81 21.27
N PRO A 49 -18.24 1.42 21.34
CA PRO A 49 -17.15 2.36 21.65
C PRO A 49 -16.70 3.24 20.46
N GLY A 50 -17.32 3.11 19.28
CA GLY A 50 -16.99 3.91 18.09
C GLY A 50 -16.65 3.07 16.84
N TRP A 51 -16.06 3.70 15.83
CA TRP A 51 -15.70 3.04 14.57
C TRP A 51 -14.52 2.07 14.74
N ARG A 52 -14.65 0.87 14.19
CA ARG A 52 -13.61 -0.16 14.16
C ARG A 52 -13.33 -0.60 12.73
N SER A 53 -12.06 -0.90 12.47
CA SER A 53 -11.65 -1.50 11.20
C SER A 53 -12.29 -2.88 11.05
N LYS A 54 -13.07 -3.07 9.99
CA LYS A 54 -13.60 -4.39 9.60
C LYS A 54 -12.69 -5.05 8.57
N GLN A 55 -12.27 -4.31 7.55
CA GLN A 55 -11.44 -4.85 6.49
C GLN A 55 -10.58 -3.76 5.85
N LEU A 56 -9.30 -4.04 5.64
CA LEU A 56 -8.38 -3.14 4.96
C LEU A 56 -7.74 -3.87 3.77
N ARG A 57 -7.99 -3.37 2.56
CA ARG A 57 -7.35 -3.84 1.33
C ARG A 57 -6.50 -2.74 0.74
N LYS A 58 -5.22 -3.03 0.53
CA LYS A 58 -4.31 -2.17 -0.22
C LYS A 58 -3.99 -2.82 -1.55
N VAL A 59 -4.09 -2.05 -2.63
CA VAL A 59 -3.70 -2.45 -3.97
C VAL A 59 -2.49 -1.61 -4.34
N ASN A 60 -1.33 -2.25 -4.44
CA ASN A 60 -0.11 -1.60 -4.93
C ASN A 60 -0.19 -1.53 -6.45
N LEU A 61 -0.16 -0.32 -6.99
CA LEU A 61 -0.16 -0.08 -8.44
C LEU A 61 1.25 0.09 -8.99
N TRP A 62 2.19 0.55 -8.18
CA TRP A 62 3.57 0.77 -8.60
C TRP A 62 4.57 0.56 -7.46
N PHE A 63 5.81 0.32 -7.85
CA PHE A 63 6.98 0.18 -6.98
C PHE A 63 8.18 0.91 -7.61
N GLY A 64 9.02 1.54 -6.80
CA GLY A 64 10.25 2.21 -7.28
C GLY A 64 11.29 1.21 -7.81
N LYS A 65 11.39 0.04 -7.17
CA LYS A 65 12.15 -1.14 -7.61
C LYS A 65 11.21 -2.32 -7.87
N PRO A 66 11.49 -3.22 -8.83
CA PRO A 66 10.65 -4.39 -9.09
C PRO A 66 10.40 -5.24 -7.84
N PRO A 67 9.17 -5.76 -7.62
CA PRO A 67 8.85 -6.55 -6.44
C PRO A 67 9.47 -7.95 -6.44
N SER A 68 9.81 -8.51 -7.61
CA SER A 68 10.48 -9.82 -7.70
C SER A 68 11.97 -9.72 -7.38
N VAL A 69 12.43 -10.61 -6.50
CA VAL A 69 13.85 -10.69 -6.10
C VAL A 69 14.73 -10.95 -7.32
N GLN A 70 14.37 -11.92 -8.15
CA GLN A 70 15.10 -12.28 -9.36
C GLN A 70 15.28 -11.07 -10.29
N ARG A 71 14.21 -10.31 -10.55
CA ARG A 71 14.29 -9.15 -11.44
C ARG A 71 15.17 -8.04 -10.87
N ARG A 72 15.21 -7.88 -9.54
CA ARG A 72 16.12 -6.93 -8.91
C ARG A 72 17.58 -7.36 -9.06
N ALA A 73 17.88 -8.65 -8.89
CA ALA A 73 19.23 -9.18 -9.08
C ALA A 73 19.70 -9.01 -10.54
N GLU A 74 18.87 -9.37 -11.52
CA GLU A 74 19.17 -9.19 -12.95
C GLU A 74 19.49 -7.73 -13.32
N LEU A 75 18.81 -6.76 -12.71
CA LEU A 75 19.05 -5.35 -12.97
C LEU A 75 20.33 -4.84 -12.31
N GLN A 76 20.66 -5.35 -11.13
CA GLN A 76 21.89 -5.01 -10.42
C GLN A 76 23.12 -5.52 -11.19
N GLU A 77 23.11 -6.78 -11.60
CA GLU A 77 24.19 -7.38 -12.39
C GLU A 77 24.42 -6.63 -13.70
N LYS A 78 23.33 -6.22 -14.39
CA LYS A 78 23.43 -5.40 -15.60
C LYS A 78 24.03 -4.01 -15.36
N ALA A 79 23.72 -3.39 -14.21
CA ALA A 79 24.26 -2.09 -13.86
C ALA A 79 25.75 -2.15 -13.50
N GLU A 80 26.22 -3.27 -12.95
CA GLU A 80 27.64 -3.49 -12.62
C GLU A 80 28.50 -3.82 -13.84
N GLN A 81 27.88 -4.27 -14.94
CA GLN A 81 28.54 -4.59 -16.20
C GLN A 81 28.57 -3.42 -17.21
N ALA A 82 27.93 -2.29 -16.90
CA ALA A 82 27.82 -1.11 -17.75
C ALA A 82 28.76 0.02 -17.29
#